data_AF-A0A2T2VP70-F1
#
_entry.id   AF-A0A2T2VP70-F1
#
_cell.length_a   1.000
_cell.length_b   1.000
_cell.length_c   1.000
_cell.angle_alpha   90.00
_cell.angle_beta   90.00
_cell.angle_gamma   90.00
#
_symmetry.space_group_name_H-M   'P 1'
#
loop_
_entity.id
_entity.type
_entity.pdbx_description
1 polymer ?
#
loop_
_entity_poly.entity_id
_entity_poly.type
_entity_poly.pdbx_seq_one_letter_code
_entity_poly.pdbx_strand_id
1 'polypeptide(L)' 'CELPRDASESFGKDMLKHVIPALFNGDEEGVLKGATECSGGSLTADFSYLQDYIDQA' A
#
# COMPACT_ATOMS: atom_id res chain seq x y z
N CYS A 1 -1.82 26.92 12.27
CA CYS A 1 -1.30 25.86 11.38
C CYS A 1 -1.61 24.50 11.99
N GLU A 2 -2.56 23.76 11.41
CA GLU A 2 -2.98 22.42 11.85
C GLU A 2 -2.77 21.35 10.75
N LEU A 3 -1.91 21.66 9.77
CA LEU A 3 -1.60 20.82 8.60
C LEU A 3 -1.34 19.32 8.90
N PRO A 4 -0.59 18.94 9.96
CA PRO A 4 -0.34 17.52 10.23
C PRO A 4 -1.58 16.76 10.73
N ARG A 5 -2.45 17.43 11.50
CA ARG A 5 -3.66 16.83 12.06
C ARG A 5 -4.70 16.64 10.96
N ASP A 6 -4.86 17.63 10.10
CA ASP A 6 -5.72 17.58 8.92
C ASP A 6 -5.27 16.46 7.95
N ALA A 7 -3.95 16.34 7.70
CA ALA A 7 -3.41 15.25 6.88
C ALA A 7 -3.70 13.86 7.47
N SER A 8 -3.55 13.69 8.78
CA SER A 8 -3.83 12.41 9.45
C SER A 8 -5.32 12.06 9.41
N GLU A 9 -6.20 13.05 9.60
CA GLU A 9 -7.64 12.85 9.54
C GLU A 9 -8.11 12.53 8.11
N SER A 10 -7.59 13.25 7.11
CA SER A 10 -7.87 12.99 5.70
C SER A 10 -7.41 11.58 5.30
N PHE A 11 -6.17 11.21 5.64
CA PHE A 11 -5.66 9.87 5.39
C PHE A 11 -6.54 8.79 6.02
N GLY A 12 -6.96 8.98 7.28
CA GLY A 12 -7.84 8.04 7.97
C GLY A 12 -9.20 7.88 7.26
N LYS A 13 -9.80 8.99 6.80
CA LYS A 13 -11.04 8.96 6.01
C LYS A 13 -10.88 8.20 4.71
N ASP A 14 -9.78 8.45 3.98
CA ASP A 14 -9.50 7.77 2.71
C ASP A 14 -9.23 6.27 2.92
N MET A 15 -8.46 5.91 3.96
CA MET A 15 -8.20 4.52 4.32
C MET A 15 -9.50 3.77 4.64
N LEU A 16 -10.38 4.35 5.47
CA LEU A 16 -11.67 3.75 5.82
C LEU A 16 -12.58 3.58 4.61
N LYS A 17 -12.56 4.55 3.70
CA LYS A 17 -13.45 4.57 2.53
C LYS A 17 -12.97 3.65 1.40
N HIS A 18 -11.68 3.57 1.16
CA HIS A 18 -11.11 2.92 -0.03
C HIS A 18 -10.33 1.65 0.28
N VAL A 19 -9.56 1.62 1.37
CA VAL A 19 -8.64 0.50 1.66
C VAL A 19 -9.34 -0.59 2.48
N ILE A 20 -10.10 -0.21 3.51
CA ILE A 20 -10.78 -1.19 4.37
C ILE A 20 -11.75 -2.09 3.60
N PRO A 21 -12.60 -1.60 2.67
CA PRO A 21 -13.48 -2.46 1.89
C PRO A 21 -12.72 -3.47 1.02
N ALA A 22 -11.58 -3.07 0.46
CA ALA A 22 -10.74 -3.91 -0.40
C ALA A 22 -10.23 -5.18 0.32
N LEU A 23 -10.07 -5.11 1.65
CA LEU A 23 -9.67 -6.25 2.49
C LEU A 23 -10.71 -7.37 2.54
N PHE A 24 -11.99 -7.07 2.28
CA PHE A 24 -13.08 -8.02 2.47
C PHE A 24 -13.82 -8.40 1.18
N ASN A 25 -13.78 -7.56 0.15
CA ASN A 25 -14.41 -7.87 -1.14
C ASN A 25 -13.53 -8.69 -2.09
N GLY A 26 -12.34 -9.11 -1.65
CA GLY A 26 -11.41 -9.83 -2.50
C GLY A 26 -10.64 -8.93 -3.47
N ASP A 27 -10.45 -7.66 -3.09
CA ASP A 27 -9.69 -6.66 -3.84
C ASP A 27 -10.20 -6.42 -5.27
N GLU A 28 -11.51 -6.20 -5.42
CA GLU A 28 -12.17 -6.06 -6.73
C GLU A 28 -11.58 -4.94 -7.60
N GLU A 29 -11.10 -3.86 -6.98
CA GLU A 29 -10.49 -2.72 -7.66
C GLU A 29 -8.96 -2.85 -7.79
N GLY A 30 -8.36 -3.92 -7.28
CA GLY A 30 -6.92 -4.15 -7.32
C GLY A 30 -6.10 -3.18 -6.44
N VAL A 31 -6.73 -2.55 -5.46
CA VAL A 31 -6.11 -1.57 -4.54
C VAL A 31 -5.01 -2.24 -3.72
N LEU A 32 -5.29 -3.41 -3.14
CA LEU A 32 -4.32 -4.14 -2.33
C LEU A 32 -3.19 -4.66 -3.20
N LYS A 33 -3.51 -5.24 -4.36
CA LYS A 33 -2.52 -5.72 -5.32
C LYS A 33 -1.59 -4.59 -5.77
N GLY A 34 -2.12 -3.42 -6.11
CA GLY A 34 -1.32 -2.26 -6.52
C GLY A 34 -0.48 -1.67 -5.39
N ALA A 35 -0.93 -1.79 -4.14
CA ALA A 35 -0.18 -1.33 -2.96
C ALA A 35 0.82 -2.38 -2.42
N THR A 36 0.80 -3.63 -2.90
CA THR A 36 1.64 -4.71 -2.37
C THR A 36 2.99 -4.75 -3.09
N GLU A 37 4.02 -4.19 -2.44
CA GLU A 37 5.39 -4.19 -2.96
C GLU A 37 6.11 -5.53 -2.78
N CYS A 38 5.82 -6.23 -1.67
CA CYS A 38 6.41 -7.54 -1.34
C CYS A 38 5.32 -8.56 -0.99
N SER A 39 5.49 -9.80 -1.45
CA SER A 39 4.63 -10.93 -1.10
C SER A 39 5.46 -12.21 -0.95
N GLY A 40 5.13 -13.03 0.05
CA GLY A 40 5.85 -14.29 0.29
C GLY A 40 7.34 -14.16 0.58
N GLY A 41 7.79 -12.99 1.06
CA GLY A 41 9.20 -12.72 1.34
C GLY A 41 10.01 -12.25 0.13
N SER A 42 9.38 -11.91 -0.99
CA SER A 42 10.06 -11.40 -2.19
C SER A 42 9.34 -10.18 -2.76
N LEU A 43 10.08 -9.34 -3.50
CA LEU A 43 9.50 -8.23 -4.27
C LEU A 43 8.53 -8.77 -5.32
N THR A 44 7.43 -8.04 -5.53
CA THR A 44 6.52 -8.33 -6.64
C THR A 44 7.16 -7.88 -7.96
N ALA A 45 6.61 -8.35 -9.09
CA ALA A 45 7.20 -8.14 -10.41
C ALA A 45 7.40 -6.65 -10.76
N ASP A 46 6.50 -5.78 -10.31
CA ASP A 46 6.58 -4.34 -10.57
C ASP A 46 7.77 -3.67 -9.85
N PHE A 47 8.26 -4.29 -8.77
CA PHE A 47 9.35 -3.79 -7.95
C PHE A 47 10.64 -4.61 -8.10
N SER A 48 10.69 -5.58 -9.02
CA SER A 48 11.86 -6.48 -9.17
C SER A 48 13.16 -5.72 -9.46
N TYR A 49 13.08 -4.51 -10.02
CA TYR A 49 14.24 -3.64 -10.27
C TYR A 49 14.96 -3.18 -8.98
N LEU A 50 14.35 -3.36 -7.81
CA LEU A 50 14.93 -3.04 -6.50
C LEU A 50 15.67 -4.23 -5.86
N GLN A 51 15.62 -5.44 -6.45
CA GLN A 51 16.19 -6.64 -5.82
C GLN A 51 17.70 -6.49 -5.56
N ASP A 52 18.44 -5.90 -6.50
CA ASP A 52 19.88 -5.65 -6.35
C ASP A 52 20.19 -4.76 -5.13
N TYR A 53 19.29 -3.83 -4.77
CA TYR A 53 19.45 -2.98 -3.60
C TYR A 53 19.25 -3.75 -2.29
N ILE A 54 18.29 -4.68 -2.27
CA ILE A 54 17.99 -5.51 -1.10
C ILE A 54 19.11 -6.52 -0.86
N ASP A 55 19.62 -7.15 -1.92
CA ASP A 55 20.66 -8.18 -1.80
C ASP A 55 22.01 -7.65 -1.30
N GLN A 56 22.20 -6.33 -1.32
CA GLN A 56 23.39 -5.63 -0.82
C GLN A 56 23.28 -5.18 0.64
N ALA A 57 22.11 -5.31 1.27
CA ALA A 57 21.85 -4.90 2.66
C ALA A 57 22.25 -5.98 3.68
#